data_AF-A0A7C2AHS2-F1
#
_entry.id   AF-A0A7C2AHS2-F1
#
_cell.length_a   1.000
_cell.length_b   1.000
_cell.length_c   1.000
_cell.angle_alpha   90.00
_cell.angle_beta   90.00
_cell.angle_gamma   90.00
#
_symmetry.space_group_name_H-M   'P 1'
#
loop_
_entity.id
_entity.type
_entity.pdbx_description
1 polymer ?
#
loop_
_entity_poly.entity_id
_entity_poly.type
_entity_poly.pdbx_seq_one_letter_code
_entity_poly.pdbx_strand_id
1 'polypeptide(L)'
;MSYQHKQQSQGEWAKKPFLEQVANIGSEVERTISWSEKGNQEYSNKAFIRSLELFDLTLNSLTNYSQIKEIARMRETWVDFIKYSNIYKSTAKQFRDYFMQLLFAYKLLG
;
A
#
# COMPACT_ATOMS: atom_id res chain seq x y z
N MET A 1 6.13 -16.57 -3.21
CA MET A 1 5.76 -15.31 -3.90
C MET A 1 7.01 -14.81 -4.63
N SER A 2 6.93 -14.44 -5.90
CA SER A 2 8.08 -13.84 -6.61
C SER A 2 8.09 -12.34 -6.31
N TYR A 3 9.05 -11.89 -5.49
CA TYR A 3 9.22 -10.47 -5.16
C TYR A 3 9.59 -9.67 -6.41
N GLN A 4 8.76 -8.68 -6.77
CA GLN A 4 9.08 -7.78 -7.87
C GLN A 4 10.11 -6.74 -7.43
N HIS A 5 10.15 -6.41 -6.13
CA HIS A 5 11.15 -5.54 -5.54
C HIS A 5 12.28 -6.33 -4.88
N LYS A 6 13.06 -7.05 -5.69
CA LYS A 6 14.13 -7.95 -5.23
C LYS A 6 15.16 -7.34 -4.28
N GLN A 7 15.43 -6.03 -4.37
CA GLN A 7 16.33 -5.34 -3.43
C GLN A 7 15.63 -4.93 -2.13
N GLN A 8 14.35 -4.59 -2.18
CA GLN A 8 13.59 -4.20 -0.99
C GLN A 8 13.35 -5.41 -0.07
N SER A 9 13.16 -6.60 -0.66
CA SER A 9 13.03 -7.86 0.09
C SER A 9 14.32 -8.37 0.73
N GLN A 10 15.48 -7.72 0.48
CA GLN A 10 16.78 -8.05 1.08
C GLN A 10 17.09 -7.23 2.35
N GLY A 11 16.09 -6.62 2.97
CA GLY A 11 16.22 -5.90 4.26
C GLY A 11 16.37 -4.39 4.14
N GLU A 12 16.58 -3.85 2.93
CA GLU A 12 16.60 -2.40 2.70
C GLU A 12 15.25 -1.74 2.98
N TRP A 13 14.14 -2.47 2.83
CA TRP A 13 12.82 -1.96 3.18
C TRP A 13 12.69 -1.61 4.66
N ALA A 14 13.16 -2.49 5.55
CA ALA A 14 13.07 -2.32 6.99
C ALA A 14 13.92 -1.14 7.50
N LYS A 15 14.90 -0.67 6.72
CA LYS A 15 15.71 0.52 7.05
C LYS A 15 14.99 1.84 6.75
N LYS A 16 13.94 1.82 5.93
CA LYS A 16 13.17 3.02 5.59
C LYS A 16 12.35 3.48 6.80
N PRO A 17 12.25 4.80 7.04
CA PRO A 17 11.31 5.33 8.03
C PRO A 17 9.89 4.83 7.73
N PHE A 18 9.11 4.56 8.77
CA PHE A 18 7.73 4.07 8.64
C PHE A 18 6.90 4.92 7.68
N LEU A 19 6.99 6.25 7.79
CA LEU A 19 6.23 7.17 6.94
C LEU A 19 6.62 7.04 5.44
N GLU A 20 7.89 6.76 5.14
CA GLU A 20 8.35 6.49 3.77
C GLU A 20 7.79 5.15 3.26
N GLN A 21 7.78 4.11 4.09
CA GLN A 21 7.20 2.81 3.72
C GLN A 21 5.71 2.96 3.37
N VAL A 22 4.94 3.69 4.19
CA VAL A 22 3.51 3.92 3.95
C VAL A 22 3.26 4.82 2.73
N ALA A 23 4.11 5.83 2.49
CA ALA A 23 4.03 6.65 1.27
C ALA A 23 4.29 5.82 -0.01
N ASN A 24 5.22 4.87 0.04
CA ASN A 24 5.48 3.95 -1.07
C ASN A 24 4.31 2.98 -1.31
N ILE A 25 3.67 2.46 -0.25
CA ILE A 25 2.42 1.70 -0.37
C ILE A 25 1.36 2.55 -1.08
N GLY A 26 1.17 3.79 -0.62
CA GLY A 26 0.20 4.72 -1.20
C GLY A 26 0.41 4.99 -2.69
N SER A 27 1.66 4.99 -3.14
CA SER A 27 1.99 5.14 -4.56
C SER A 27 1.50 3.97 -5.41
N GLU A 28 1.61 2.72 -4.94
CA GLU A 28 1.07 1.56 -5.65
C GLU A 28 -0.46 1.47 -5.55
N VAL A 29 -1.04 1.91 -4.43
CA VAL A 29 -2.49 2.06 -4.27
C VAL A 29 -3.05 3.03 -5.32
N GLU A 30 -2.46 4.23 -5.44
CA GLU A 30 -2.90 5.20 -6.45
C GLU A 30 -2.73 4.66 -7.87
N ARG A 31 -1.60 4.01 -8.18
CA ARG A 31 -1.41 3.40 -9.51
C ARG A 31 -2.45 2.33 -9.82
N THR A 32 -2.83 1.52 -8.83
CA THR A 32 -3.87 0.50 -9.00
C THR A 32 -5.19 1.16 -9.39
N ILE A 33 -5.63 2.17 -8.62
CA ILE A 33 -6.89 2.88 -8.87
C ILE A 33 -6.84 3.59 -10.23
N SER A 34 -5.79 4.37 -10.48
CA SER A 34 -5.58 5.13 -11.71
C SER A 34 -5.62 4.25 -12.97
N TRP A 35 -4.99 3.06 -12.96
CA TRP A 35 -5.03 2.16 -14.10
C TRP A 35 -6.39 1.47 -14.26
N SER A 36 -7.05 1.14 -13.15
CA SER A 36 -8.40 0.58 -13.18
C SER A 36 -9.41 1.56 -13.78
N GLU A 37 -9.35 2.84 -13.38
CA GLU A 37 -10.20 3.91 -13.91
C GLU A 37 -9.98 4.15 -15.41
N LYS A 38 -8.77 3.88 -15.91
CA LYS A 38 -8.43 3.92 -17.34
C LYS A 38 -8.82 2.64 -18.11
N GLY A 39 -9.47 1.67 -17.46
CA GLY A 39 -9.84 0.39 -18.05
C GLY A 39 -8.66 -0.55 -18.28
N ASN A 40 -7.46 -0.24 -17.80
CA ASN A 40 -6.27 -1.06 -17.98
C ASN A 40 -6.07 -2.04 -16.81
N GLN A 41 -6.81 -3.15 -16.86
CA GLN A 41 -6.81 -4.14 -15.80
C GLN A 41 -5.47 -4.85 -15.60
N GLU A 42 -4.66 -4.98 -16.66
CA GLU A 42 -3.34 -5.61 -16.55
C GLU A 42 -2.39 -4.77 -15.68
N TYR A 43 -2.26 -3.47 -15.97
CA TYR A 43 -1.41 -2.59 -15.17
C TYR A 43 -1.97 -2.35 -13.77
N SER A 44 -3.29 -2.26 -13.64
CA SER A 44 -3.96 -2.22 -12.33
C SER A 44 -3.58 -3.43 -11.48
N ASN A 45 -3.69 -4.64 -12.02
CA ASN A 45 -3.33 -5.87 -11.31
C ASN A 45 -1.84 -5.94 -10.96
N LYS A 46 -0.95 -5.49 -11.85
CA LYS A 46 0.50 -5.41 -11.55
C LYS A 46 0.79 -4.47 -10.38
N ALA A 47 0.17 -3.29 -10.35
CA ALA A 47 0.32 -2.34 -9.24
C ALA A 47 -0.31 -2.89 -7.94
N PHE A 48 -1.45 -3.56 -8.03
CA PHE A 48 -2.11 -4.18 -6.89
C PHE A 48 -1.20 -5.23 -6.23
N ILE A 49 -0.59 -6.13 -7.00
CA ILE A 49 0.34 -7.14 -6.47
C ILE A 49 1.53 -6.47 -5.77
N ARG A 50 2.09 -5.40 -6.35
CA ARG A 50 3.17 -4.63 -5.70
C ARG A 50 2.71 -4.00 -4.40
N SER A 51 1.51 -3.42 -4.34
CA SER A 51 0.98 -2.86 -3.09
C SER A 51 0.93 -3.91 -1.98
N LEU A 52 0.51 -5.15 -2.28
CA LEU A 52 0.49 -6.25 -1.31
C LEU A 52 1.90 -6.63 -0.86
N GLU A 53 2.86 -6.69 -1.78
CA GLU A 53 4.28 -6.90 -1.45
C GLU A 53 4.78 -5.85 -0.45
N LEU A 54 4.46 -4.56 -0.67
CA LEU A 54 4.88 -3.47 0.22
C LEU A 54 4.14 -3.48 1.57
N PHE A 55 2.86 -3.86 1.60
CA PHE A 55 2.13 -4.09 2.85
C PHE A 55 2.79 -5.20 3.67
N ASP A 56 3.10 -6.32 3.03
CA ASP A 56 3.69 -7.49 3.69
C ASP A 56 5.12 -7.19 4.19
N LEU A 57 5.93 -6.49 3.39
CA LEU A 57 7.25 -6.04 3.82
C LEU A 57 7.19 -5.06 5.00
N THR A 58 6.23 -4.13 4.99
CA THR A 58 6.00 -3.19 6.10
C THR A 58 5.59 -3.94 7.36
N LEU A 59 4.59 -4.82 7.29
CA LEU A 59 4.12 -5.63 8.41
C LEU A 59 5.25 -6.45 9.06
N ASN A 60 6.11 -7.05 8.24
CA ASN A 60 7.26 -7.83 8.73
C ASN A 60 8.35 -6.97 9.38
N SER A 61 8.39 -5.66 9.12
CA SER A 61 9.37 -4.74 9.70
C SER A 61 8.90 -4.07 11.00
N LEU A 62 7.59 -4.11 11.28
CA LEU A 62 7.00 -3.42 12.42
C LEU A 62 7.05 -4.28 13.68
N THR A 63 7.33 -3.63 14.82
CA THR A 63 7.26 -4.23 16.16
C THR A 63 6.18 -3.59 17.03
N ASN A 64 5.72 -2.39 16.67
CA ASN A 64 4.69 -1.66 17.38
C ASN A 64 3.29 -2.20 17.04
N TYR A 65 2.54 -2.63 18.05
CA TYR A 65 1.22 -3.23 17.87
C TYR A 65 0.18 -2.31 17.21
N SER A 66 0.16 -1.01 17.53
CA SER A 66 -0.82 -0.10 16.92
C SER A 66 -0.55 0.09 15.43
N GLN A 67 0.72 0.23 15.03
CA GLN A 67 1.12 0.30 13.63
C GLN A 67 0.82 -0.99 12.88
N ILE A 68 1.12 -2.16 13.48
CA ILE A 68 0.80 -3.47 12.89
C ILE A 68 -0.71 -3.57 12.64
N LYS A 69 -1.53 -3.22 13.64
CA LYS A 69 -2.99 -3.28 13.54
C LYS A 69 -3.51 -2.36 12.44
N GLU A 70 -2.99 -1.13 12.35
CA GLU A 70 -3.37 -0.17 11.32
C GLU A 70 -3.05 -0.69 9.91
N ILE A 71 -1.79 -1.11 9.67
CA ILE A 71 -1.35 -1.58 8.36
C ILE A 71 -2.05 -2.89 7.96
N ALA A 72 -2.27 -3.80 8.91
CA ALA A 72 -2.99 -5.05 8.64
C ALA A 72 -4.45 -4.78 8.23
N ARG A 73 -5.13 -3.85 8.91
CA ARG A 73 -6.50 -3.45 8.56
C ARG A 73 -6.55 -2.72 7.22
N MET A 74 -5.62 -1.81 6.96
CA MET A 74 -5.54 -1.13 5.67
C MET A 74 -5.34 -2.14 4.52
N ARG A 75 -4.45 -3.12 4.69
CA ARG A 75 -4.23 -4.21 3.73
C ARG A 75 -5.50 -5.03 3.51
N GLU A 76 -6.19 -5.42 4.58
CA GLU A 76 -7.44 -6.18 4.52
C GLU A 76 -8.53 -5.43 3.73
N THR A 77 -8.78 -4.17 4.11
CA THR A 77 -9.76 -3.30 3.46
C THR A 77 -9.39 -3.04 1.99
N TRP A 78 -8.11 -2.89 1.69
CA TRP A 78 -7.62 -2.71 0.33
C TRP A 78 -7.85 -3.93 -0.56
N VAL A 79 -7.58 -5.13 -0.05
CA VAL A 79 -7.85 -6.38 -0.77
C VAL A 79 -9.35 -6.56 -1.00
N ASP A 80 -10.18 -6.30 0.02
CA ASP A 80 -11.64 -6.36 -0.10
C ASP A 80 -12.17 -5.42 -1.18
N PHE A 81 -11.67 -4.19 -1.21
CA PHE A 81 -12.04 -3.18 -2.21
C PHE A 81 -11.71 -3.58 -3.65
N ILE A 82 -10.55 -4.21 -3.89
CA ILE A 82 -10.08 -4.52 -5.26
C ILE A 82 -10.53 -5.90 -5.75
N LYS A 83 -10.62 -6.91 -4.87
CA LYS A 83 -10.79 -8.32 -5.27
C LYS A 83 -12.11 -8.95 -4.85
N TYR A 84 -12.80 -8.37 -3.88
CA TYR A 84 -13.99 -8.98 -3.30
C TYR A 84 -15.20 -8.05 -3.41
N SER A 85 -16.22 -8.32 -2.61
CA SER A 85 -17.51 -7.64 -2.67
C SER A 85 -17.49 -6.26 -2.01
N ASN A 86 -16.34 -5.76 -1.56
CA ASN A 86 -16.19 -4.49 -0.87
C ASN A 86 -17.16 -4.39 0.33
N ILE A 87 -17.14 -5.41 1.20
CA ILE A 87 -18.01 -5.49 2.38
C ILE A 87 -17.81 -4.30 3.33
N TYR A 88 -16.60 -3.71 3.32
CA TYR A 88 -16.27 -2.52 4.07
C TYR A 88 -16.78 -1.21 3.44
N LYS A 89 -17.43 -1.29 2.27
CA LYS A 89 -18.01 -0.14 1.54
C LYS A 89 -16.98 0.97 1.31
N SER A 90 -15.74 0.57 1.05
CA SER A 90 -14.65 1.49 0.80
C SER A 90 -14.77 2.13 -0.57
N THR A 91 -14.16 3.30 -0.73
CA THR A 91 -14.14 4.07 -1.97
C THR A 91 -12.71 4.43 -2.33
N ALA A 92 -12.45 4.60 -3.63
CA ALA A 92 -11.17 5.10 -4.12
C ALA A 92 -10.77 6.42 -3.45
N LYS A 93 -11.74 7.30 -3.19
CA LYS A 93 -11.50 8.57 -2.50
C LYS A 93 -10.94 8.37 -1.08
N GLN A 94 -11.49 7.44 -0.29
CA GLN A 94 -11.00 7.19 1.07
C GLN A 94 -9.54 6.73 1.09
N PHE A 95 -9.14 5.85 0.16
CA PHE A 95 -7.75 5.43 0.02
C PHE A 95 -6.85 6.60 -0.39
N ARG A 96 -7.28 7.38 -1.39
CA ARG A 96 -6.56 8.58 -1.84
C ARG A 96 -6.36 9.58 -0.72
N ASP A 97 -7.41 9.92 0.03
CA ASP A 97 -7.34 10.87 1.14
C ASP A 97 -6.34 10.39 2.21
N TYR A 98 -6.43 9.12 2.62
CA TYR A 98 -5.54 8.53 3.63
C TYR A 98 -4.07 8.57 3.19
N PHE A 99 -3.75 8.05 2.00
CA PHE A 99 -2.37 7.96 1.55
C PHE A 99 -1.79 9.31 1.10
N MET A 100 -2.61 10.24 0.59
CA MET A 100 -2.15 11.58 0.25
C MET A 100 -1.75 12.39 1.47
N GLN A 101 -2.48 12.27 2.58
CA GLN A 101 -2.12 12.94 3.83
C GLN A 101 -0.75 12.45 4.33
N LEU A 102 -0.49 11.15 4.24
CA LEU A 102 0.79 10.56 4.66
C LEU A 102 1.94 10.90 3.71
N LEU A 103 1.69 10.93 2.40
CA LEU A 103 2.67 11.38 1.41
C LEU A 103 3.03 12.86 1.62
N PHE A 104 2.06 13.71 1.92
CA PHE A 104 2.29 15.11 2.22
C PHE A 104 3.11 15.29 3.50
N ALA A 105 2.76 14.55 4.56
CA ALA A 105 3.53 14.54 5.80
C ALA A 105 4.98 14.07 5.57
N TYR A 106 5.20 13.05 4.74
CA TYR A 106 6.55 12.59 4.37
C TYR A 106 7.36 13.70 3.71
N LYS A 107 6.79 14.38 2.72
CA LYS A 107 7.48 15.46 1.97
C LYS A 107 7.80 16.70 2.82
N LEU A 108 7.10 16.91 3.93
CA LEU A 108 7.38 18.01 4.86
C LEU A 108 8.46 17.66 5.90
N LEU A 109 8.69 16.37 6.14
CA LEU A 109 9.57 15.88 7.22
C LEU A 109 10.86 15.24 6.72
N GLY A 110 10.99 14.98 5.41
CA GLY A 110 12.19 14.44 4.75
C GLY A 110 12.82 15.44 3.81
#